data_AF-A0A2M7KCE4-F1
#
_entry.id   AF-A0A2M7KCE4-F1
#
_cell.length_a   1.000
_cell.length_b   1.000
_cell.length_c   1.000
_cell.angle_alpha   90.00
_cell.angle_beta   90.00
_cell.angle_gamma   90.00
#
_symmetry.space_group_name_H-M   'P 1'
#
loop_
_entity.id
_entity.type
_entity.pdbx_description
1 polymer ?
#
loop_
_entity_poly.entity_id
_entity_poly.type
_entity_poly.pdbx_seq_one_letter_code
_entity_poly.pdbx_strand_id
1 'polypeptide(L)'
;MKNKFLYIILFLAIINNSCKKDIEATKQLDCNFIDSSSTLPKNNIYKGVIDKYIKKGLPGISVLVTDSNGTWVGASGYADIKNGVKFTPCHISKAASITKLLVGTLLFKLQEEGKINV
;
A
#
# COMPACT_ATOMS: atom_id res chain seq x y z
N MET A 1 -43.44 -1.37 33.39
CA MET A 1 -42.90 -1.93 32.12
C MET A 1 -42.62 -0.86 31.06
N LYS A 2 -43.48 0.16 30.87
CA LYS A 2 -43.27 1.26 29.91
C LYS A 2 -41.91 1.98 30.02
N ASN A 3 -41.46 2.31 31.24
CA ASN A 3 -40.22 3.06 31.42
C ASN A 3 -38.96 2.22 31.07
N LYS A 4 -38.96 0.90 31.32
CA LYS A 4 -37.86 0.01 30.91
C LYS A 4 -37.72 -0.07 29.38
N PHE A 5 -38.84 -0.04 28.65
CA PHE A 5 -38.84 -0.05 27.18
C PHE A 5 -38.27 1.27 26.61
N LEU A 6 -38.58 2.40 27.25
CA LEU A 6 -38.03 3.71 26.88
C LEU A 6 -36.50 3.76 27.05
N TYR A 7 -35.98 3.20 28.14
CA TYR A 7 -34.53 3.12 28.36
C TYR A 7 -33.82 2.20 27.35
N ILE A 8 -34.46 1.12 26.90
CA ILE A 8 -33.91 0.23 25.86
C ILE A 8 -33.83 0.94 24.51
N ILE A 9 -34.86 1.70 24.11
CA ILE A 9 -34.85 2.48 22.88
C ILE A 9 -33.79 3.58 22.94
N LEU A 10 -33.68 4.27 24.07
CA LEU A 10 -32.66 5.31 24.26
C LEU A 10 -31.24 4.73 24.20
N PHE A 11 -31.03 3.56 24.79
CA PHE A 11 -29.76 2.84 24.72
C PHE A 11 -29.45 2.43 23.26
N LEU A 12 -30.41 1.88 22.51
CA LEU A 12 -30.25 1.54 21.08
C LEU A 12 -29.94 2.75 20.19
N ALA A 13 -30.48 3.93 20.49
CA ALA A 13 -30.20 5.15 19.74
C ALA A 13 -28.75 5.65 19.95
N ILE A 14 -28.18 5.44 21.15
CA ILE A 14 -26.82 5.87 21.49
C ILE A 14 -25.76 4.98 20.79
N ILE A 15 -26.01 3.67 20.67
CA ILE A 15 -25.05 2.73 20.03
C ILE A 15 -24.86 2.97 18.53
N ASN A 16 -25.79 3.67 17.85
CA ASN A 16 -25.72 3.94 16.41
C ASN A 16 -24.94 5.22 16.05
N ASN A 17 -24.52 6.02 17.03
CA ASN A 17 -23.78 7.28 16.82
C ASN A 17 -22.26 7.12 16.98
N SER A 18 -21.71 5.95 16.64
CA SER A 18 -20.25 5.80 16.60
C SER A 18 -19.69 6.58 15.42
N CYS A 19 -19.11 7.75 15.67
CA CYS A 19 -18.32 8.50 14.69
C CYS A 19 -17.23 7.60 14.12
N LYS A 20 -17.39 7.20 12.86
CA LYS A 20 -16.33 6.52 12.12
C LYS A 20 -15.38 7.60 11.61
N LYS A 21 -14.10 7.50 11.96
CA LYS A 21 -13.08 8.36 11.34
C LYS A 21 -13.09 8.09 9.85
N ASP A 22 -13.36 9.12 9.05
CA ASP A 22 -13.32 8.98 7.60
C ASP A 22 -11.90 8.63 7.17
N ILE A 23 -11.78 7.50 6.49
CA ILE A 23 -10.58 7.14 5.75
C ILE A 23 -10.69 7.91 4.45
N GLU A 24 -9.69 8.74 4.14
CA GLU A 24 -9.65 9.43 2.85
C GLU A 24 -9.87 8.44 1.71
N ALA A 25 -10.72 8.80 0.76
CA ALA A 25 -11.03 7.94 -0.37
C ALA A 25 -9.75 7.65 -1.16
N THR A 26 -9.58 6.38 -1.56
CA THR A 26 -8.49 5.98 -2.43
C THR A 26 -8.59 6.74 -3.75
N LYS A 27 -7.56 7.51 -4.09
CA LYS A 27 -7.51 8.30 -5.32
C LYS A 27 -7.02 7.44 -6.46
N GLN A 28 -7.63 7.57 -7.63
CA GLN A 28 -7.00 7.13 -8.87
C GLN A 28 -5.78 8.00 -9.12
N LEU A 29 -4.61 7.39 -9.27
CA LEU A 29 -3.35 8.10 -9.51
C LEU A 29 -2.93 7.92 -10.96
N ASP A 30 -2.56 9.03 -11.59
CA ASP A 30 -1.90 9.02 -12.89
C ASP A 30 -0.38 8.96 -12.68
N CYS A 31 0.23 7.86 -13.13
CA CYS A 31 1.66 7.60 -12.94
C CYS A 31 2.45 8.14 -14.11
N ASN A 32 2.72 9.44 -14.08
CA ASN A 32 3.51 10.12 -15.12
C ASN A 32 5.01 9.99 -14.83
N PHE A 33 5.58 8.83 -15.17
CA PHE A 33 7.03 8.63 -15.27
C PHE A 33 7.39 8.07 -16.66
N ILE A 34 8.63 8.29 -17.11
CA ILE A 34 9.12 7.74 -18.37
C ILE A 34 9.27 6.23 -18.19
N ASP A 35 8.29 5.48 -18.68
CA ASP A 35 8.23 4.03 -18.55
C ASP A 35 8.64 3.33 -19.84
N SER A 36 9.78 2.61 -19.81
CA SER A 36 10.22 1.71 -20.87
C SER A 36 10.00 0.24 -20.52
N SER A 37 9.29 -0.08 -19.44
CA SER A 37 9.11 -1.45 -18.95
C SER A 37 8.51 -2.38 -20.00
N SER A 38 7.62 -1.87 -20.85
CA SER A 38 6.96 -2.65 -21.90
C SER A 38 7.92 -3.17 -22.97
N THR A 39 9.05 -2.50 -23.20
CA THR A 39 10.04 -2.85 -24.22
C THR A 39 11.16 -3.74 -23.67
N LEU A 40 11.23 -3.94 -22.35
CA LEU A 40 12.27 -4.75 -21.73
C LEU A 40 12.06 -6.26 -21.99
N PRO A 41 13.13 -7.03 -22.23
CA PRO A 41 13.03 -8.45 -22.61
C PRO A 41 12.26 -9.33 -21.62
N LYS A 42 12.29 -8.98 -20.33
CA LYS A 42 11.66 -9.75 -19.25
C LYS A 42 10.28 -9.23 -18.84
N ASN A 43 9.73 -8.24 -19.56
CA ASN A 43 8.43 -7.63 -19.23
C ASN A 43 7.33 -8.68 -19.02
N ASN A 44 7.16 -9.58 -19.99
CA ASN A 44 6.12 -10.63 -19.93
C ASN A 44 6.32 -11.58 -18.75
N ILE A 45 7.57 -11.88 -18.40
CA ILE A 45 7.91 -12.74 -17.25
C ILE A 45 7.51 -12.04 -15.95
N TYR A 46 7.96 -10.80 -15.75
CA TYR A 46 7.68 -10.04 -14.54
C TYR A 46 6.18 -9.75 -14.38
N LYS A 47 5.50 -9.36 -15.46
CA LYS A 47 4.04 -9.17 -15.48
C LYS A 47 3.30 -10.47 -15.13
N GLY A 48 3.72 -11.59 -15.72
CA GLY A 48 3.15 -12.91 -15.44
C GLY A 48 3.31 -13.32 -13.98
N VAL A 49 4.43 -13.00 -13.33
CA VAL A 49 4.66 -13.27 -11.91
C VAL A 49 3.70 -12.48 -11.04
N ILE A 50 3.57 -11.16 -11.24
CA ILE A 50 2.68 -10.35 -10.40
C ILE A 50 1.21 -10.73 -10.60
N ASP A 51 0.79 -11.05 -11.83
CA ASP A 51 -0.58 -11.50 -12.13
C ASP A 51 -0.90 -12.85 -11.50
N LYS A 52 0.08 -13.78 -11.46
CA LYS A 52 -0.05 -15.05 -10.75
C LYS A 52 -0.35 -14.82 -9.26
N TYR A 53 0.27 -13.84 -8.62
CA TYR A 53 0.04 -13.57 -7.19
C TYR A 53 -1.27 -12.83 -6.91
N ILE A 54 -1.75 -11.99 -7.83
CA ILE A 54 -3.12 -11.48 -7.76
C ILE A 54 -4.14 -12.63 -7.77
N LYS A 55 -3.97 -13.60 -8.68
CA LYS A 55 -4.83 -14.81 -8.71
C LYS A 55 -4.75 -15.66 -7.44
N LYS A 56 -3.65 -15.56 -6.69
CA LYS A 56 -3.48 -16.23 -5.39
C LYS A 56 -4.05 -15.44 -4.21
N GLY A 57 -4.61 -14.25 -4.45
CA GLY A 57 -5.35 -13.49 -3.44
C GLY A 57 -4.70 -12.19 -2.99
N LEU A 58 -3.60 -11.74 -3.61
CA LEU A 58 -3.12 -10.38 -3.35
C LEU A 58 -4.12 -9.35 -3.91
N PRO A 59 -4.61 -8.38 -3.11
CA PRO A 59 -5.51 -7.32 -3.59
C PRO A 59 -4.88 -6.48 -4.69
N GLY A 60 -3.61 -6.12 -4.52
CA GLY A 60 -2.82 -5.30 -5.42
C GLY A 60 -1.34 -5.42 -5.09
N ILE A 61 -0.49 -5.21 -6.09
CA ILE A 61 0.96 -5.27 -5.95
C ILE A 61 1.62 -4.30 -6.94
N SER A 62 2.72 -3.68 -6.51
CA SER A 62 3.67 -2.95 -7.36
C SER A 62 5.07 -3.53 -7.16
N VAL A 63 5.83 -3.66 -8.24
CA VAL A 63 7.18 -4.22 -8.24
C VAL A 63 8.08 -3.37 -9.13
N LEU A 64 9.29 -3.12 -8.66
CA LEU A 64 10.39 -2.51 -9.41
C LEU A 64 11.56 -3.49 -9.46
N VAL A 65 12.10 -3.73 -10.65
CA VAL A 65 13.28 -4.58 -10.88
C VAL A 65 14.27 -3.80 -11.72
N THR A 66 15.48 -3.56 -11.21
CA THR A 66 16.57 -2.97 -11.98
C THR A 66 17.65 -4.02 -12.22
N ASP A 67 17.98 -4.25 -13.49
CA ASP A 67 19.10 -5.10 -13.91
C ASP A 67 19.89 -4.45 -15.05
N SER A 68 20.83 -5.19 -15.65
CA SER A 68 21.68 -4.68 -16.75
C SER A 68 20.90 -4.26 -18.00
N ASN A 69 19.64 -4.69 -18.15
CA ASN A 69 18.76 -4.32 -19.26
C ASN A 69 17.94 -3.05 -18.97
N GLY A 70 17.99 -2.53 -17.74
CA GLY A 70 17.27 -1.34 -17.30
C GLY A 70 16.36 -1.59 -16.11
N THR A 71 15.45 -0.64 -15.88
CA THR A 71 14.48 -0.68 -14.78
C THR A 71 13.11 -1.02 -15.32
N TRP A 72 12.57 -2.15 -14.87
CA TRP A 72 11.18 -2.53 -15.07
C TRP A 72 10.35 -2.13 -13.85
N VAL A 73 9.19 -1.53 -14.09
CA VAL A 73 8.20 -1.13 -13.08
C VAL A 73 6.84 -1.66 -13.53
N GLY A 74 6.12 -2.34 -12.65
CA GLY A 74 4.81 -2.87 -12.97
C GLY A 74 3.90 -2.98 -11.76
N ALA A 75 2.60 -2.93 -12.00
CA ALA A 75 1.57 -3.14 -10.99
C ALA A 75 0.45 -4.04 -11.50
N SER A 76 -0.28 -4.66 -10.57
CA SER A 76 -1.47 -5.45 -10.85
C SER A 76 -2.45 -5.40 -9.68
N GLY A 77 -3.72 -5.72 -9.95
CA GLY A 77 -4.80 -5.67 -8.96
C GLY A 77 -5.36 -4.27 -8.70
N TYR A 78 -5.82 -4.05 -7.46
CA TYR A 78 -6.58 -2.89 -7.03
C TYR A 78 -5.99 -2.27 -5.76
N ALA A 79 -5.90 -0.94 -5.74
CA ALA A 79 -5.65 -0.18 -4.52
C ALA A 79 -6.93 -0.09 -3.67
N ASP A 80 -8.09 -0.17 -4.31
CA ASP A 80 -9.39 -0.23 -3.66
C ASP A 80 -10.29 -1.21 -4.42
N ILE A 81 -10.54 -2.37 -3.82
CA ILE A 81 -11.40 -3.39 -4.42
C ILE A 81 -12.85 -2.90 -4.50
N LYS A 82 -13.32 -2.21 -3.45
CA LYS A 82 -14.72 -1.80 -3.35
C LYS A 82 -15.06 -0.74 -4.40
N ASN A 83 -14.16 0.21 -4.58
CA ASN A 83 -14.35 1.33 -5.51
C ASN A 83 -13.73 1.08 -6.89
N GLY A 84 -13.13 -0.10 -7.12
CA GLY A 84 -12.55 -0.47 -8.41
C GLY A 84 -11.30 0.32 -8.80
N VAL A 85 -10.61 0.95 -7.85
CA VAL A 85 -9.40 1.76 -8.12
C VAL A 85 -8.23 0.82 -8.39
N LYS A 86 -7.67 0.91 -9.60
CA LYS A 86 -6.54 0.06 -10.00
C LYS A 86 -5.29 0.42 -9.22
N PHE A 87 -4.54 -0.61 -8.83
CA PHE A 87 -3.23 -0.38 -8.22
C PHE A 87 -2.27 0.13 -9.28
N THR A 88 -1.49 1.16 -8.95
CA THR A 88 -0.46 1.73 -9.82
C THR A 88 0.85 1.83 -9.04
N PRO A 89 2.01 1.92 -9.71
CA PRO A 89 3.29 2.05 -9.02
C PRO A 89 3.40 3.25 -8.07
N CYS A 90 2.58 4.28 -8.26
CA CYS A 90 2.62 5.53 -7.49
C CYS A 90 1.72 5.51 -6.24
N HIS A 91 0.95 4.44 -6.02
CA HIS A 91 0.16 4.32 -4.80
C HIS A 91 1.07 4.19 -3.57
N ILE A 92 0.87 5.09 -2.61
CA ILE A 92 1.60 5.07 -1.34
C ILE A 92 1.28 3.78 -0.60
N SER A 93 2.32 2.99 -0.31
CA SER A 93 2.22 1.73 0.41
C SER A 93 2.95 1.80 1.75
N LYS A 94 2.53 0.97 2.70
CA LYS A 94 3.20 0.87 4.00
C LYS A 94 4.50 0.09 3.85
N ALA A 95 5.64 0.75 4.04
CA ALA A 95 6.97 0.12 3.96
C ALA A 95 7.22 -0.95 5.05
N ALA A 96 6.44 -0.94 6.14
CA ALA A 96 6.53 -1.91 7.24
C ALA A 96 7.99 -2.07 7.75
N SER A 97 8.49 -3.30 7.88
CA SER A 97 9.83 -3.54 8.43
C SER A 97 10.99 -3.08 7.53
N ILE A 98 10.76 -2.60 6.31
CA ILE A 98 11.80 -1.93 5.49
C ILE A 98 12.34 -0.70 6.22
N THR A 99 11.52 -0.03 7.05
CA THR A 99 11.96 1.09 7.89
C THR A 99 13.18 0.76 8.76
N LYS A 100 13.35 -0.50 9.19
CA LYS A 100 14.51 -0.90 9.99
C LYS A 100 15.83 -0.75 9.24
N LEU A 101 15.83 -0.96 7.92
CA LEU A 101 17.00 -0.74 7.09
C LEU A 101 17.39 0.75 7.07
N LEU A 102 16.41 1.64 6.92
CA LEU A 102 16.63 3.09 6.96
C LEU A 102 17.20 3.54 8.31
N VAL A 103 16.67 3.00 9.42
CA VAL A 103 17.19 3.26 10.77
C VAL A 103 18.62 2.72 10.92
N GLY A 104 18.90 1.52 10.42
CA GLY A 104 20.26 0.96 10.41
C GLY A 104 21.25 1.84 9.64
N THR A 105 20.86 2.34 8.46
CA THR A 105 21.67 3.30 7.69
C THR A 105 21.94 4.58 8.50
N LEU A 106 20.92 5.13 9.16
CA LEU A 106 21.11 6.30 10.01
C LEU A 106 22.09 6.03 11.16
N LEU A 107 22.00 4.87 11.81
CA LEU A 107 22.94 4.49 12.88
C LEU A 107 24.38 4.46 12.38
N PHE A 108 24.66 3.82 11.24
CA PHE A 108 26.02 3.80 10.69
C PHE A 108 26.52 5.20 10.33
N LYS A 109 25.67 6.05 9.73
CA LYS A 109 26.04 7.44 9.46
C LYS A 109 26.36 8.22 10.73
N LEU A 110 25.59 8.04 11.80
CA LEU A 110 25.85 8.71 13.08
C LEU A 110 27.14 8.21 13.74
N GLN A 111 27.49 6.92 13.55
CA GLN A 111 28.77 6.38 14.02
C GLN A 111 29.95 6.95 13.22
N GLU A 112 29.85 7.05 11.89
CA GLU A 112 30.86 7.69 11.03
C GLU A 112 31.07 9.17 11.41
N GLU A 113 30.01 9.85 11.83
CA GLU A 113 30.06 11.22 12.34
C GLU A 113 30.59 11.33 13.79
N GLY A 114 30.90 10.20 14.44
CA GLY A 114 31.38 10.15 15.83
C GLY A 114 30.33 10.53 16.88
N LYS A 115 29.04 10.56 16.50
CA LYS A 115 27.94 10.96 17.39
C LYS A 115 27.44 9.84 18.30
N ILE A 116 27.63 8.59 17.87
CA ILE A 116 27.29 7.39 18.64
C ILE A 116 28.39 6.35 18.48
N ASN A 117 28.42 5.39 19.40
CA ASN A 117 29.25 4.19 19.33
C ASN A 117 28.34 2.98 19.53
N VAL A 118 28.20 2.15 18.50
CA VAL A 118 27.28 1.01 18.46
C VAL A 118 28.02 -0.31 18.25
#